data_AF-A0A1V4QHM8-F1
#
_entry.id   AF-A0A1V4QHM8-F1
#
_cell.length_a   1.000
_cell.length_b   1.000
_cell.length_c   1.000
_cell.angle_alpha   90.00
_cell.angle_beta   90.00
_cell.angle_gamma   90.00
#
_symmetry.space_group_name_H-M   'P 1'
#
loop_
_entity.id
_entity.type
_entity.pdbx_description
1 polymer ?
#
loop_
_entity_poly.entity_id
_entity_poly.type
_entity_poly.pdbx_seq_one_letter_code
_entity_poly.pdbx_strand_id
1 'polypeptide(L)'
;MAMVLSRMAYEILERNDAHGDLVLVGSHGTHHPVLEKTDISFSLDDKIVILVDDVLYTGRTVRAAMDGLMDFGRPRAIQLLVLVDRGHRELPIMPDYVGKHVPSSPQHKVKVRMREEDEHDSVTVSYAAQG
;
A
#
# COMPACT_ATOMS: atom_id res chain seq x y z
N MET A 1 8.17 -0.37 -8.02
CA MET A 1 7.75 -0.31 -6.59
C MET A 1 8.87 0.04 -5.58
N ALA A 2 10.14 0.24 -5.97
CA ALA A 2 11.23 -0.43 -5.25
C ALA A 2 12.11 0.37 -4.25
N MET A 3 12.24 1.70 -4.27
CA MET A 3 13.10 2.38 -3.27
C MET A 3 12.37 3.35 -2.36
N VAL A 4 11.43 4.17 -2.83
CA VAL A 4 10.80 5.18 -1.94
C VAL A 4 9.91 4.50 -0.90
N LEU A 5 8.99 3.65 -1.32
CA LEU A 5 8.10 2.91 -0.42
C LEU A 5 8.87 1.94 0.47
N SER A 6 9.84 1.22 -0.10
CA SER A 6 10.73 0.34 0.67
C SER A 6 11.56 1.12 1.68
N ARG A 7 12.11 2.29 1.32
CA ARG A 7 12.85 3.16 2.24
C ARG A 7 11.95 3.72 3.34
N MET A 8 10.74 4.18 3.02
CA MET A 8 9.78 4.61 4.05
C MET A 8 9.45 3.46 4.99
N ALA A 9 9.24 2.25 4.46
CA ALA A 9 9.03 1.07 5.27
C ALA A 9 10.26 0.72 6.13
N TYR A 10 11.49 0.86 5.60
CA TYR A 10 12.74 0.70 6.35
C TYR A 10 12.94 1.76 7.44
N GLU A 11 12.58 3.02 7.19
CA GLU A 11 12.66 4.08 8.20
C GLU A 11 11.63 3.88 9.32
N ILE A 12 10.44 3.35 8.99
CA ILE A 12 9.42 2.93 9.97
C ILE A 12 9.93 1.73 10.78
N LEU A 13 10.58 0.77 10.11
CA LEU A 13 11.22 -0.40 10.72
C LEU A 13 12.26 -0.02 11.77
N GLU A 14 13.19 0.88 11.41
CA GLU A 14 14.24 1.37 12.31
C GLU A 14 13.67 2.10 13.53
N ARG A 15 12.59 2.87 13.35
CA ARG A 15 11.94 3.61 14.45
C ARG A 15 11.18 2.72 15.43
N ASN A 16 10.71 1.56 14.97
CA ASN A 16 9.85 0.67 15.77
C ASN A 16 10.63 -0.46 16.47
N ASP A 17 11.96 -0.49 16.39
CA ASP A 17 12.83 -1.56 16.93
C ASP A 17 12.39 -2.97 16.46
N ALA A 18 11.76 -3.03 15.28
CA ALA A 18 11.13 -4.22 14.73
C ALA A 18 12.15 -5.07 13.95
N HIS A 19 13.20 -5.53 14.62
CA HIS A 19 14.20 -6.40 14.01
C HIS A 19 13.72 -7.86 13.97
N GLY A 20 13.36 -8.37 12.77
CA GLY A 20 13.17 -9.82 12.50
C GLY A 20 11.73 -10.36 12.44
N ASP A 21 10.73 -9.54 12.76
CA ASP A 21 9.31 -9.93 12.80
C ASP A 21 8.44 -9.25 11.74
N LEU A 22 9.02 -8.42 10.87
CA LEU A 22 8.25 -7.64 9.89
C LEU A 22 8.25 -8.24 8.48
N VAL A 23 7.08 -8.25 7.83
CA VAL A 23 6.92 -8.59 6.41
C VAL A 23 6.27 -7.44 5.65
N LEU A 24 6.82 -7.07 4.48
CA LEU A 24 6.25 -6.06 3.58
C LEU A 24 5.52 -6.74 2.43
N VAL A 25 4.26 -6.37 2.19
CA VAL A 25 3.46 -6.91 1.07
C VAL A 25 2.87 -5.77 0.26
N GLY A 26 3.21 -5.70 -1.02
CA GLY A 26 2.78 -4.65 -1.95
C GLY A 26 1.47 -4.96 -2.66
N SER A 27 0.62 -3.95 -2.85
CA SER A 27 -0.55 -4.05 -3.71
C SER A 27 -0.34 -3.24 -4.99
N HIS A 28 -0.36 -3.88 -6.16
CA HIS A 28 -0.21 -3.17 -7.44
C HIS A 28 -1.58 -2.72 -7.97
N GLY A 29 -1.77 -1.40 -8.06
CA GLY A 29 -2.98 -0.74 -8.57
C GLY A 29 -3.09 -0.68 -10.10
N THR A 30 -2.80 -1.77 -10.83
CA THR A 30 -3.22 -1.82 -12.26
C THR A 30 -4.67 -2.25 -12.35
N HIS A 31 -5.39 -1.78 -13.36
CA HIS A 31 -6.85 -1.87 -13.51
C HIS A 31 -7.42 -3.31 -13.59
N HIS A 32 -6.59 -4.34 -13.43
CA HIS A 32 -6.94 -5.72 -13.10
C HIS A 32 -6.02 -6.13 -11.94
N PRO A 33 -6.51 -6.83 -10.90
CA PRO A 33 -5.64 -7.40 -9.89
C PRO A 33 -4.83 -8.49 -10.60
N VAL A 34 -3.67 -8.12 -11.14
CA VAL A 34 -2.63 -9.09 -11.42
C VAL A 34 -2.18 -9.50 -10.02
N LEU A 35 -2.79 -10.57 -9.53
CA LEU A 35 -2.22 -11.43 -8.50
C LEU A 35 -0.90 -11.95 -9.09
N GLU A 36 0.12 -11.10 -9.19
CA GLU A 36 1.47 -11.58 -9.02
C GLU A 36 1.43 -12.21 -7.64
N LYS A 37 1.38 -13.54 -7.61
CA LYS A 37 1.38 -14.28 -6.36
C LYS A 37 2.60 -13.78 -5.59
N THR A 38 2.36 -13.03 -4.53
CA THR A 38 3.39 -12.75 -3.54
C THR A 38 3.82 -14.12 -3.03
N ASP A 39 5.00 -14.57 -3.45
CA ASP A 39 5.55 -15.86 -3.03
C ASP A 39 6.09 -15.72 -1.62
N ILE A 40 5.19 -15.78 -0.64
CA ILE A 40 5.53 -15.80 0.78
C ILE A 40 5.82 -17.26 1.14
N SER A 41 7.09 -17.64 1.05
CA SER A 41 7.57 -19.01 1.28
C SER A 41 7.75 -19.36 2.77
N PHE A 42 7.24 -18.51 3.68
CA PHE A 42 7.37 -18.65 5.12
C PHE A 42 6.06 -18.30 5.83
N SER A 43 5.90 -18.73 7.08
CA SER A 43 4.69 -18.43 7.86
C SER A 43 4.65 -16.97 8.33
N LEU A 44 3.47 -16.36 8.26
CA LEU A 44 3.20 -15.05 8.85
C LEU A 44 2.76 -15.12 10.32
N ASP A 45 2.76 -16.31 10.94
CA ASP A 45 2.35 -16.48 12.34
C ASP A 45 3.17 -15.61 13.29
N ASP A 46 2.46 -14.87 14.15
CA ASP A 46 3.00 -13.95 15.16
C ASP A 46 3.88 -12.81 14.60
N LYS A 47 3.91 -12.63 13.27
CA LYS A 47 4.62 -11.53 12.60
C LYS A 47 3.79 -10.26 12.58
N ILE A 48 4.48 -9.12 12.53
CA ILE A 48 3.85 -7.85 12.18
C ILE A 48 3.96 -7.73 10.66
N VAL A 49 2.85 -7.48 9.97
CA VAL A 49 2.84 -7.33 8.52
C VAL A 49 2.50 -5.89 8.18
N ILE A 50 3.31 -5.21 7.35
CA ILE A 50 2.96 -3.91 6.78
C ILE A 50 2.52 -4.13 5.33
N LEU A 51 1.23 -3.89 5.08
CA LEU A 51 0.70 -3.73 3.74
C LEU A 51 1.14 -2.38 3.18
N VAL A 52 1.61 -2.38 1.94
CA VAL A 52 2.12 -1.19 1.26
C VAL A 52 1.33 -0.94 -0.01
N ASP A 53 0.78 0.26 -0.15
CA ASP A 53 0.01 0.68 -1.34
C ASP A 53 0.44 2.08 -1.80
N ASP A 54 0.31 2.38 -3.08
CA ASP A 54 0.68 3.69 -3.62
C ASP A 54 -0.41 4.74 -3.31
N VAL A 55 -1.68 4.40 -3.53
CA VAL A 55 -2.82 5.29 -3.35
C VAL A 55 -3.97 4.59 -2.62
N LEU A 56 -4.27 5.03 -1.41
CA LEU A 56 -5.45 4.56 -0.69
C LEU A 56 -6.71 5.35 -1.09
N TYR A 57 -7.67 4.65 -1.71
CA TYR A 57 -8.96 5.19 -2.15
C TYR A 57 -10.16 4.57 -1.41
N THR A 58 -10.92 3.66 -2.01
CA THR A 58 -12.11 3.07 -1.37
C THR A 58 -11.76 2.10 -0.23
N GLY A 59 -10.53 1.56 -0.22
CA GLY A 59 -10.04 0.55 0.71
C GLY A 59 -10.25 -0.90 0.24
N ARG A 60 -10.90 -1.13 -0.91
CA ARG A 60 -11.23 -2.50 -1.39
C ARG A 60 -9.98 -3.33 -1.72
N THR A 61 -8.96 -2.71 -2.31
CA THR A 61 -7.69 -3.38 -2.61
C THR A 61 -7.00 -3.86 -1.34
N VAL A 62 -6.89 -3.00 -0.33
CA VAL A 62 -6.33 -3.35 0.98
C VAL A 62 -7.14 -4.45 1.66
N ARG A 63 -8.48 -4.41 1.58
CA ARG A 63 -9.34 -5.47 2.12
C ARG A 63 -9.03 -6.83 1.50
N ALA A 64 -8.93 -6.88 0.16
CA ALA A 64 -8.57 -8.09 -0.56
C ALA A 64 -7.17 -8.59 -0.19
N ALA A 65 -6.20 -7.69 -0.03
CA ALA A 65 -4.85 -8.04 0.42
C ALA A 65 -4.86 -8.62 1.84
N MET A 66 -5.59 -8.02 2.78
CA MET A 66 -5.75 -8.56 4.14
C MET A 66 -6.35 -9.96 4.15
N ASP A 67 -7.36 -10.22 3.30
CA ASP A 67 -7.96 -11.55 3.18
C ASP A 67 -6.95 -12.57 2.63
N GLY A 68 -6.17 -12.21 1.61
CA GLY A 68 -5.13 -13.07 1.06
C GLY A 68 -3.97 -13.36 2.03
N LEU A 69 -3.60 -12.41 2.89
CA LEU A 69 -2.57 -12.63 3.91
C LEU A 69 -2.94 -13.75 4.90
N MET A 70 -4.23 -13.96 5.16
CA MET A 70 -4.71 -14.99 6.07
C MET A 70 -4.47 -16.42 5.55
N ASP A 71 -4.18 -16.57 4.26
CA ASP A 71 -3.79 -17.87 3.67
C ASP A 71 -2.36 -18.27 4.04
N PHE A 72 -1.53 -17.31 4.49
CA PHE A 72 -0.11 -17.51 4.82
C PHE A 72 0.19 -17.56 6.32
N GLY A 73 -0.82 -17.42 7.18
CA GLY A 73 -0.68 -17.53 8.64
C GLY A 73 -1.60 -16.59 9.41
N ARG A 74 -1.29 -16.36 10.68
CA ARG A 74 -1.98 -15.45 11.60
C ARG A 74 -1.01 -14.39 12.12
N PRO A 75 -0.89 -13.25 11.42
CA PRO A 75 -0.09 -12.13 11.88
C PRO A 75 -0.48 -11.67 13.28
N ARG A 76 0.50 -11.31 14.10
CA ARG A 76 0.30 -10.60 15.37
C ARG A 76 -0.38 -9.25 15.14
N ALA A 77 -0.04 -8.58 14.06
CA ALA A 77 -0.66 -7.34 13.62
C ALA A 77 -0.54 -7.16 12.11
N ILE A 78 -1.52 -6.47 11.52
CA ILE A 78 -1.43 -5.97 10.14
C ILE A 78 -1.53 -4.45 10.21
N GLN A 79 -0.53 -3.76 9.67
CA GLN A 79 -0.45 -2.32 9.53
C GLN A 79 -0.52 -1.94 8.05
N LEU A 80 -0.86 -0.69 7.76
CA LEU A 80 -0.98 -0.16 6.41
C LEU A 80 -0.15 1.11 6.23
N LEU A 81 0.76 1.07 5.26
CA LEU A 81 1.55 2.20 4.78
C LEU A 81 1.09 2.57 3.38
N VAL A 82 0.69 3.82 3.20
CA VAL A 82 0.32 4.35 1.88
C VAL A 82 1.13 5.59 1.53
N LEU A 83 1.55 5.72 0.27
CA LEU A 83 2.22 6.95 -0.16
C LEU A 83 1.21 8.11 -0.18
N VAL A 84 0.03 7.89 -0.76
CA VAL A 84 -1.02 8.91 -0.88
C VAL A 84 -2.33 8.40 -0.30
N ASP A 85 -2.90 9.17 0.62
CA ASP A 85 -4.28 9.04 1.03
C ASP A 85 -5.13 10.09 0.30
N ARG A 86 -6.05 9.64 -0.55
CA ARG A 86 -6.93 10.53 -1.33
C ARG A 86 -8.37 10.65 -0.80
N GLY A 87 -8.67 10.03 0.34
CA GLY A 87 -10.01 9.99 0.95
C GLY A 87 -11.00 9.05 0.26
N HIS A 88 -12.30 9.33 0.44
CA HIS A 88 -13.44 8.60 -0.15
C HIS A 88 -13.49 7.10 0.20
N ARG A 89 -13.29 6.79 1.47
CA ARG A 89 -13.38 5.44 2.00
C ARG A 89 -14.79 4.89 1.83
N GLU A 90 -14.88 3.64 1.38
CA GLU A 90 -16.12 2.85 1.41
C GLU A 90 -16.05 1.74 2.46
N LEU A 91 -14.84 1.43 2.93
CA LEU A 91 -14.57 0.49 4.01
C LEU A 91 -13.89 1.23 5.18
N PRO A 92 -14.09 0.80 6.44
CA PRO A 92 -13.49 1.41 7.62
C PRO A 92 -12.00 1.05 7.75
N ILE A 93 -11.21 1.40 6.73
CA ILE A 93 -9.78 1.12 6.64
C ILE A 93 -9.02 2.45 6.72
N MET A 94 -8.19 2.57 7.75
CA MET A 94 -7.32 3.71 7.98
C MET A 94 -5.86 3.26 7.88
N PRO A 95 -4.99 4.00 7.18
CA PRO A 95 -3.56 3.73 7.16
C PRO A 95 -2.92 4.14 8.49
N ASP A 96 -1.97 3.33 8.96
CA ASP A 96 -1.10 3.66 10.09
C ASP A 96 -0.05 4.70 9.69
N TYR A 97 0.40 4.63 8.43
CA TYR A 97 1.43 5.51 7.88
C TYR A 97 0.96 6.11 6.56
N VAL A 98 1.04 7.43 6.46
CA VAL A 98 0.65 8.17 5.26
C VAL A 98 1.78 9.09 4.83
N GLY A 99 2.23 8.96 3.58
CA GLY A 99 3.17 9.92 3.00
C GLY A 99 2.54 11.30 2.83
N LYS A 100 1.37 11.36 2.16
CA LYS A 100 0.63 12.62 1.96
C LYS A 100 -0.88 12.42 1.88
N HIS A 101 -1.62 13.28 2.58
CA HIS A 101 -3.05 13.44 2.33
C HIS A 101 -3.27 14.38 1.14
N VAL A 102 -4.05 13.93 0.15
CA VAL A 102 -4.38 14.68 -1.05
C VAL A 102 -5.90 14.74 -1.18
N PRO A 103 -6.55 15.79 -0.63
CA PRO A 103 -7.98 16.00 -0.82
C PRO A 103 -8.32 16.00 -2.31
N SER A 104 -9.26 15.16 -2.69
CA SER A 104 -9.66 14.98 -4.08
C SER A 104 -11.18 14.95 -4.22
N SER A 105 -11.70 15.13 -5.43
CA SER A 105 -13.07 14.73 -5.76
C SER A 105 -13.11 13.25 -6.11
N PRO A 106 -14.25 12.54 -5.94
CA PRO A 106 -14.45 11.21 -6.51
C PRO A 106 -14.18 11.15 -8.03
N GLN A 107 -14.37 12.26 -8.76
CA GLN A 107 -14.10 12.34 -10.20
C GLN A 107 -12.62 12.53 -10.54
N HIS A 108 -11.76 12.84 -9.56
CA HIS A 108 -10.34 12.98 -9.79
C HIS A 108 -9.68 11.59 -9.90
N LYS A 109 -8.62 11.50 -10.71
CA LYS A 109 -7.65 10.42 -10.71
C LYS A 109 -6.38 10.93 -10.04
N VAL A 110 -5.91 10.18 -9.05
CA VAL A 110 -4.59 10.39 -8.44
C VAL A 110 -3.65 9.39 -9.09
N LYS A 111 -2.55 9.88 -9.66
CA LYS A 111 -1.50 9.06 -10.25
C LYS A 111 -0.19 9.31 -9.51
N VAL A 112 0.40 8.24 -9.00
CA VAL A 112 1.77 8.23 -8.51
C VAL A 112 2.67 7.78 -9.64
N ARG A 113 3.80 8.45 -9.80
CA ARG A 113 4.91 8.05 -10.67
C ARG A 113 6.14 7.92 -9.80
N MET A 114 6.91 6.86 -10.03
CA MET A 114 8.15 6.59 -9.31
C MET A 114 9.27 6.40 -10.32
N ARG A 115 10.45 6.95 -10.05
CA ARG A 115 11.60 6.97 -10.99
C ARG A 115 12.06 5.57 -11.42
N GLU A 116 11.73 4.53 -10.67
CA GLU A 116 12.10 3.16 -11.03
C GLU A 116 11.26 2.62 -12.20
N GLU A 117 10.07 3.16 -12.42
CA GLU A 117 9.14 2.77 -13.49
C GLU A 117 8.89 3.91 -14.50
N ASP A 118 9.11 5.16 -14.07
CA ASP A 118 8.95 6.40 -14.83
C ASP A 118 10.26 7.21 -14.85
N GLU A 119 10.30 8.35 -15.56
CA GLU A 119 11.50 9.20 -15.58
C GLU A 119 11.71 10.01 -14.28
N HIS A 120 10.62 10.30 -13.54
CA HIS A 120 10.62 11.21 -12.39
C HIS A 120 9.58 10.82 -11.34
N ASP A 121 9.88 11.08 -10.07
CA ASP A 121 8.92 10.95 -8.97
C ASP A 121 7.90 12.07 -9.04
N SER A 122 6.60 11.75 -9.09
CA SER A 122 5.54 12.76 -9.01
C SER A 122 4.21 12.19 -8.52
N VAL A 123 3.41 13.06 -7.91
CA VAL A 123 2.00 12.78 -7.60
C VAL A 123 1.15 13.79 -8.34
N THR A 124 0.28 13.32 -9.24
CA THR A 124 -0.59 14.18 -10.04
C THR A 124 -2.05 13.92 -9.73
N VAL A 125 -2.84 15.00 -9.64
CA VAL A 125 -4.29 14.96 -9.53
C VAL A 125 -4.88 15.54 -10.81
N SER A 126 -5.71 14.76 -11.51
CA SER A 126 -6.38 15.20 -12.73
C SER A 126 -7.85 14.81 -12.69
N TYR A 127 -8.70 15.42 -13.52
CA TYR A 127 -10.02 14.84 -13.79
C TYR A 127 -9.85 13.52 -14.56
N ALA A 128 -10.72 12.55 -14.31
CA ALA A 128 -10.85 11.40 -15.21
C ALA A 128 -11.21 11.94 -16.60
N ALA A 129 -10.47 11.55 -17.64
CA ALA A 129 -10.79 11.94 -19.01
C ALA A 129 -12.23 11.48 -19.31
N GLN A 130 -13.07 12.39 -19.80
CA GLN A 130 -14.39 12.03 -20.31
C GLN A 130 -14.17 11.23 -21.59
N GLY A 131 -14.41 9.92 -21.51
CA GLY A 131 -14.52 9.03 -22.67
C GLY A 131 -15.95 9.01 -23.18
#